data_AF-A0A2M8D042-F1
#
_entry.id   AF-A0A2M8D042-F1
#
_cell.length_a   1.000
_cell.length_b   1.000
_cell.length_c   1.000
_cell.angle_alpha   90.00
_cell.angle_beta   90.00
_cell.angle_gamma   90.00
#
_symmetry.space_group_name_H-M   'P 1'
#
loop_
_entity.id
_entity.type
_entity.pdbx_description
1 polymer ?
#
loop_
_entity_poly.entity_id
_entity_poly.type
_entity_poly.pdbx_seq_one_letter_code
_entity_poly.pdbx_strand_id
1 'polypeptide(L)'
;MMEAEIIREWLSTIGSLAIGAGTLWLAYTGNAFRKDKQFEHKFDLAKEAIRIFNHLRNDIQQIRSPYGFEGEINRLKSLPEDNDLINGMKKYTDGGLALLRMDDRGESLAEMNRLEPEFRAVFGETNAFENMRKIRHEIWVAAHMIVSGGRVKEDRMIIWPTGKDDEINKRMDDAVAEIEKMCQPVLRGNRK
;
A
#
# COMPACT_ATOMS: atom_id res chain seq x y z
N MET A 1 46.82 -59.64 -9.88
CA MET A 1 45.60 -59.29 -10.63
C MET A 1 44.41 -59.01 -9.71
N MET A 2 44.17 -59.83 -8.69
CA MET A 2 43.03 -59.69 -7.76
C MET A 2 42.98 -58.35 -6.98
N GLU A 3 44.12 -57.79 -6.59
CA GLU A 3 44.15 -56.50 -5.84
C GLU A 3 43.73 -55.28 -6.68
N ALA A 4 43.92 -55.32 -8.00
CA ALA A 4 43.60 -54.18 -8.88
C ALA A 4 42.09 -54.04 -9.13
N GLU A 5 41.34 -55.15 -9.09
CA GLU A 5 39.87 -55.14 -9.21
C GLU A 5 39.20 -54.62 -7.94
N ILE A 6 39.67 -55.06 -6.77
CA ILE A 6 39.15 -54.62 -5.46
C ILE A 6 39.32 -53.10 -5.30
N ILE A 7 40.47 -52.53 -5.69
CA ILE A 7 40.72 -51.09 -5.62
C ILE A 7 39.80 -50.30 -6.57
N ARG A 8 39.50 -50.83 -7.77
CA ARG A 8 38.57 -50.18 -8.72
C ARG A 8 37.12 -50.18 -8.23
N GLU A 9 36.68 -51.28 -7.60
CA GLU A 9 35.33 -51.40 -7.05
C GLU A 9 35.13 -50.50 -5.82
N TRP A 10 36.16 -50.37 -4.97
CA TRP A 10 36.13 -49.43 -3.84
C TRP A 10 36.11 -47.96 -4.29
N LEU A 11 36.88 -47.59 -5.32
CA LEU A 11 36.90 -46.22 -5.85
C LEU A 11 35.58 -45.82 -6.52
N SER A 12 34.89 -46.74 -7.21
CA SER A 12 33.57 -46.45 -7.81
C SER A 12 32.46 -46.33 -6.76
N THR A 13 32.54 -47.11 -5.69
CA THR A 13 31.59 -47.06 -4.56
C THR A 13 31.75 -45.77 -3.74
N ILE A 14 32.99 -45.33 -3.48
CA ILE A 14 33.27 -44.04 -2.83
C ILE A 14 32.86 -42.86 -3.73
N GLY A 15 33.13 -42.96 -5.04
CA GLY A 15 32.74 -41.92 -6.00
C GLY A 15 31.22 -41.72 -6.10
N SER A 16 30.44 -42.81 -6.09
CA SER A 16 28.97 -42.74 -6.13
C SER A 16 28.35 -42.22 -4.81
N LEU A 17 28.92 -42.58 -3.66
CA LEU A 17 28.54 -42.00 -2.35
C LEU A 17 28.83 -40.50 -2.26
N ALA A 18 29.98 -40.04 -2.78
CA ALA A 18 30.32 -38.62 -2.81
C ALA A 18 29.37 -37.80 -3.70
N ILE A 19 28.97 -38.33 -4.85
CA ILE A 19 27.98 -37.70 -5.75
C ILE A 19 26.59 -37.65 -5.08
N GLY A 20 26.19 -38.71 -4.37
CA GLY A 20 24.94 -38.76 -3.60
C GLY A 20 24.90 -37.77 -2.44
N ALA A 21 25.99 -37.65 -1.68
CA ALA A 21 26.09 -36.68 -0.59
C ALA A 21 26.09 -35.22 -1.10
N GLY A 22 26.79 -34.95 -2.21
CA GLY A 22 26.84 -33.63 -2.83
C GLY A 22 25.49 -33.17 -3.39
N THR A 23 24.72 -34.06 -4.00
CA THR A 23 23.38 -33.74 -4.53
C THR A 23 22.36 -33.45 -3.43
N LEU A 24 22.40 -34.20 -2.31
CA LEU A 24 21.57 -33.92 -1.13
C LEU A 24 21.93 -32.58 -0.47
N TRP A 25 23.22 -32.26 -0.38
CA TRP A 25 23.68 -30.98 0.17
C TRP A 25 23.28 -29.79 -0.70
N LEU A 26 23.39 -29.90 -2.03
CA LEU A 26 22.91 -28.88 -2.97
C LEU A 26 21.39 -28.71 -2.93
N ALA A 27 20.63 -29.80 -2.79
CA ALA A 27 19.19 -29.74 -2.64
C ALA A 27 18.77 -29.04 -1.33
N TYR A 28 19.46 -29.34 -0.22
CA TYR A 28 19.21 -28.71 1.08
C TYR A 28 19.54 -27.21 1.08
N THR A 29 20.75 -26.85 0.62
CA THR A 29 21.22 -25.46 0.55
C THR A 29 20.40 -24.62 -0.44
N GLY A 30 20.04 -25.19 -1.59
CA GLY A 30 19.18 -24.53 -2.57
C GLY A 30 17.77 -24.24 -2.02
N ASN A 31 17.20 -25.15 -1.22
CA ASN A 31 15.90 -24.93 -0.60
C ASN A 31 15.96 -23.88 0.52
N ALA A 32 17.05 -23.86 1.30
CA ALA A 32 17.28 -22.82 2.31
C ALA A 32 17.39 -21.43 1.66
N PHE A 33 18.17 -21.30 0.59
CA PHE A 33 18.32 -20.04 -0.16
C PHE A 33 17.00 -19.54 -0.77
N ARG A 34 16.17 -20.44 -1.29
CA ARG A 34 14.84 -20.06 -1.81
C ARG A 34 13.92 -19.57 -0.70
N LYS A 35 13.91 -20.25 0.45
CA LYS A 35 13.12 -19.82 1.61
C LYS A 35 13.56 -18.46 2.13
N ASP A 36 14.87 -18.23 2.16
CA ASP A 36 15.46 -16.96 2.58
C ASP A 36 15.04 -15.81 1.66
N LYS A 37 15.18 -15.99 0.35
CA LYS A 37 14.70 -15.00 -0.64
C LYS A 37 13.20 -14.75 -0.59
N GLN A 38 12.40 -15.79 -0.41
CA GLN A 38 10.95 -15.64 -0.25
C GLN A 38 10.60 -14.85 1.01
N PHE A 39 11.33 -15.07 2.10
CA PHE A 39 11.16 -14.33 3.34
C PHE A 39 11.57 -12.87 3.19
N GLU A 40 12.73 -12.59 2.59
CA GLU A 40 13.23 -11.24 2.29
C GLU A 40 12.21 -10.46 1.46
N HIS A 41 11.75 -11.04 0.35
CA HIS A 41 10.73 -10.44 -0.50
C HIS A 41 9.43 -10.15 0.27
N LYS A 42 8.93 -11.12 1.05
CA LYS A 42 7.72 -10.96 1.87
C LYS A 42 7.89 -9.88 2.95
N PHE A 43 9.09 -9.77 3.53
CA PHE A 43 9.42 -8.79 4.56
C PHE A 43 9.46 -7.37 3.99
N ASP A 44 10.06 -7.18 2.81
CA ASP A 44 10.10 -5.88 2.15
C ASP A 44 8.71 -5.45 1.67
N LEU A 45 7.94 -6.36 1.09
CA LEU A 45 6.55 -6.11 0.70
C LEU A 45 5.68 -5.71 1.91
N ALA A 46 5.90 -6.32 3.08
CA ALA A 46 5.22 -5.95 4.32
C ALA A 46 5.55 -4.53 4.77
N LYS A 47 6.83 -4.12 4.72
CA LYS A 47 7.23 -2.75 5.07
C LYS A 47 6.63 -1.74 4.11
N GLU A 48 6.68 -2.04 2.82
CA GLU A 48 6.18 -1.15 1.78
C GLU A 48 4.67 -0.97 1.90
N ALA A 49 3.91 -2.03 2.18
CA ALA A 49 2.49 -1.95 2.47
C ALA A 49 2.18 -1.01 3.64
N ILE A 50 2.84 -1.21 4.79
CA ILE A 50 2.63 -0.35 5.96
C ILE A 50 3.00 1.10 5.65
N ARG A 51 4.10 1.34 4.94
CA ARG A 51 4.53 2.69 4.52
C ARG A 51 3.46 3.36 3.67
N ILE A 52 3.00 2.69 2.61
CA ILE A 52 2.02 3.24 1.67
C ILE A 52 0.69 3.51 2.35
N PHE A 53 0.19 2.59 3.19
CA PHE A 53 -1.08 2.78 3.89
C PHE A 53 -1.03 3.94 4.88
N ASN A 54 0.09 4.11 5.62
CA ASN A 54 0.28 5.26 6.49
C ASN A 54 0.42 6.56 5.70
N HIS A 55 1.10 6.54 4.55
CA HIS A 55 1.22 7.70 3.67
C HIS A 55 -0.14 8.12 3.12
N LEU A 56 -0.91 7.18 2.58
CA LEU A 56 -2.24 7.42 2.05
C LEU A 56 -3.22 7.93 3.12
N ARG A 57 -3.16 7.38 4.34
CA ARG A 57 -3.92 7.90 5.49
C ARG A 57 -3.60 9.37 5.76
N ASN A 58 -2.32 9.72 5.81
CA ASN A 58 -1.88 11.10 6.02
C ASN A 58 -2.32 12.02 4.88
N ASP A 59 -2.25 11.55 3.63
CA ASP A 59 -2.72 12.32 2.47
C ASP A 59 -4.21 12.60 2.54
N ILE A 60 -5.03 11.58 2.88
CA ILE A 60 -6.47 11.76 3.07
C ILE A 60 -6.76 12.74 4.21
N GLN A 61 -6.03 12.66 5.32
CA GLN A 61 -6.16 13.62 6.42
C GLN A 61 -5.83 15.05 6.00
N GLN A 62 -4.79 15.24 5.18
CA GLN A 62 -4.44 16.55 4.65
C GLN A 62 -5.47 17.07 3.66
N ILE A 63 -5.97 16.23 2.76
CA ILE A 63 -7.08 16.55 1.84
C ILE A 63 -8.27 17.06 2.65
N ARG A 64 -8.60 16.37 3.74
CA ARG A 64 -9.73 16.68 4.62
C ARG A 64 -9.48 17.83 5.60
N SER A 65 -8.31 18.46 5.58
CA SER A 65 -8.02 19.57 6.50
C SER A 65 -8.97 20.75 6.26
N PRO A 66 -9.67 21.26 7.29
CA PRO A 66 -10.52 22.45 7.13
C PRO A 66 -9.70 23.73 6.93
N TYR A 67 -8.40 23.70 7.24
CA TYR A 67 -7.53 24.86 7.12
C TYR A 67 -6.99 24.99 5.70
N GLY A 68 -7.30 26.08 5.00
CA GLY A 68 -6.68 26.45 3.73
C GLY A 68 -5.42 27.29 3.94
N PHE A 69 -4.29 26.87 3.39
CA PHE A 69 -3.09 27.71 3.39
C PHE A 69 -3.24 28.84 2.37
N GLU A 70 -2.66 30.01 2.65
CA GLU A 70 -2.75 31.18 1.77
C GLU A 70 -2.31 30.85 0.32
N GLY A 71 -1.25 30.06 0.16
CA GLY A 71 -0.78 29.61 -1.16
C GLY A 71 -1.79 28.76 -1.91
N GLU A 72 -2.53 27.88 -1.24
CA GLU A 72 -3.57 27.04 -1.86
C GLU A 72 -4.76 27.89 -2.31
N ILE A 73 -5.19 28.84 -1.47
CA ILE A 73 -6.28 29.77 -1.78
C ILE A 73 -5.91 30.64 -2.97
N ASN A 74 -4.67 31.14 -3.03
CA ASN A 74 -4.18 31.94 -4.15
C ASN A 74 -4.09 31.12 -5.43
N ARG A 75 -3.59 29.87 -5.36
CA ARG A 75 -3.58 28.95 -6.50
C ARG A 75 -5.01 28.71 -7.02
N LEU A 76 -5.96 28.43 -6.14
CA LEU A 76 -7.37 28.25 -6.49
C LEU A 76 -7.97 29.47 -7.21
N LYS A 77 -7.71 30.68 -6.69
CA LYS A 77 -8.17 31.94 -7.31
C LYS A 77 -7.52 32.20 -8.68
N SER A 78 -6.27 31.77 -8.85
CA SER A 78 -5.50 31.96 -10.08
C SER A 78 -5.89 31.02 -11.23
N LEU A 79 -6.68 29.97 -10.95
CA LEU A 79 -7.15 29.06 -11.99
C LEU A 79 -7.95 29.83 -13.07
N PRO A 80 -7.76 29.52 -14.36
CA PRO A 80 -8.49 30.19 -15.45
C PRO A 80 -9.99 29.87 -15.36
N GLU A 81 -10.84 30.88 -15.54
CA GLU A 81 -12.31 30.73 -15.49
C GLU A 81 -12.84 30.21 -16.83
N ASP A 82 -12.36 29.04 -17.24
CA ASP A 82 -12.64 28.45 -18.55
C ASP A 82 -13.80 27.44 -18.53
N ASN A 83 -14.23 26.99 -17.35
CA ASN A 83 -15.29 26.01 -17.18
C ASN A 83 -16.06 26.15 -15.86
N ASP A 84 -17.26 25.56 -15.83
CA ASP A 84 -18.18 25.60 -14.68
C ASP A 84 -17.61 24.94 -13.42
N LEU A 85 -16.74 23.93 -13.57
CA LEU A 85 -16.09 23.28 -12.45
C LEU A 85 -15.17 24.26 -11.71
N ILE A 86 -14.30 24.98 -12.43
CA ILE A 86 -13.39 25.95 -11.82
C ILE A 86 -14.16 27.10 -11.18
N ASN A 87 -15.21 27.59 -11.84
CA ASN A 87 -16.09 28.61 -11.28
C ASN A 87 -16.74 28.12 -9.97
N GLY A 88 -17.21 26.88 -9.95
CA GLY A 88 -17.73 26.23 -8.75
C GLY A 88 -16.66 26.06 -7.65
N MET A 89 -15.43 25.70 -8.02
CA MET A 89 -14.32 25.53 -7.08
C MET A 89 -13.96 26.86 -6.40
N LYS A 90 -13.97 27.97 -7.14
CA LYS A 90 -13.76 29.32 -6.59
C LYS A 90 -14.92 29.80 -5.72
N LYS A 91 -16.16 29.48 -6.10
CA LYS A 91 -17.38 29.83 -5.36
C LYS A 91 -17.48 29.07 -4.05
N TYR A 92 -17.18 27.77 -4.07
CA TYR A 92 -17.22 26.87 -2.93
C TYR A 92 -15.81 26.41 -2.58
N THR A 93 -15.03 27.35 -2.02
CA THR A 93 -13.62 27.17 -1.65
C THR A 93 -13.34 25.86 -0.92
N ASP A 94 -14.26 25.43 -0.06
CA ASP A 94 -14.13 24.20 0.72
C ASP A 94 -14.01 22.94 -0.16
N GLY A 95 -14.91 22.80 -1.13
CA GLY A 95 -14.85 21.71 -2.11
C GLY A 95 -13.72 21.92 -3.11
N GLY A 96 -13.46 23.17 -3.51
CA GLY A 96 -12.35 23.52 -4.40
C GLY A 96 -10.98 23.15 -3.84
N LEU A 97 -10.72 23.44 -2.56
CA LEU A 97 -9.48 23.07 -1.88
C LEU A 97 -9.34 21.55 -1.73
N ALA A 98 -10.42 20.83 -1.41
CA ALA A 98 -10.39 19.38 -1.33
C ALA A 98 -10.02 18.75 -2.68
N LEU A 99 -10.63 19.20 -3.79
CA LEU A 99 -10.28 18.73 -5.13
C LEU A 99 -8.84 19.08 -5.52
N LEU A 100 -8.39 20.30 -5.23
CA LEU A 100 -7.02 20.73 -5.50
C LEU A 100 -5.99 19.82 -4.79
N ARG A 101 -6.22 19.51 -3.52
CA ARG A 101 -5.34 18.65 -2.73
C ARG A 101 -5.39 17.19 -3.18
N MET A 102 -6.54 16.73 -3.66
CA MET A 102 -6.68 15.38 -4.20
C MET A 102 -5.86 15.16 -5.46
N ASP A 103 -5.80 16.18 -6.32
CA ASP A 103 -4.97 16.19 -7.52
C ASP A 103 -3.48 16.14 -7.14
N ASP A 104 -3.07 17.00 -6.21
CA ASP A 104 -1.68 17.06 -5.72
C ASP A 104 -1.21 15.77 -5.01
N ARG A 105 -2.15 14.93 -4.52
CA ARG A 105 -1.87 13.72 -3.72
C ARG A 105 -2.39 12.44 -4.38
N GLY A 106 -2.33 12.38 -5.71
CA GLY A 106 -2.68 11.17 -6.46
C GLY A 106 -1.66 10.03 -6.34
N GLU A 107 -0.41 10.34 -5.98
CA GLU A 107 0.72 9.40 -6.03
C GLU A 107 0.58 8.23 -5.05
N SER A 108 0.21 8.48 -3.80
CA SER A 108 0.07 7.42 -2.79
C SER A 108 -1.00 6.39 -3.15
N LEU A 109 -2.10 6.83 -3.77
CA LEU A 109 -3.11 5.91 -4.30
C LEU A 109 -2.58 5.07 -5.47
N ALA A 110 -1.78 5.67 -6.36
CA ALA A 110 -1.16 4.96 -7.46
C ALA A 110 -0.11 3.95 -6.98
N GLU A 111 0.69 4.29 -5.96
CA GLU A 111 1.57 3.34 -5.26
C GLU A 111 0.77 2.18 -4.67
N MET A 112 -0.31 2.46 -3.94
CA MET A 112 -1.17 1.44 -3.35
C MET A 112 -1.76 0.48 -4.40
N ASN A 113 -2.29 1.01 -5.52
CA ASN A 113 -2.85 0.20 -6.58
C ASN A 113 -1.81 -0.67 -7.30
N ARG A 114 -0.55 -0.21 -7.38
CA ARG A 114 0.56 -1.02 -7.93
C ARG A 114 0.97 -2.14 -6.98
N LEU A 115 0.93 -1.89 -5.67
CA LEU A 115 1.29 -2.86 -4.64
C LEU A 115 0.25 -3.99 -4.47
N GLU A 116 -1.04 -3.68 -4.65
CA GLU A 116 -2.15 -4.59 -4.33
C GLU A 116 -2.04 -6.01 -4.92
N PRO A 117 -1.74 -6.20 -6.23
CA PRO A 117 -1.71 -7.54 -6.81
C PRO A 117 -0.62 -8.42 -6.19
N GLU A 118 0.56 -7.84 -5.96
CA GLU A 118 1.70 -8.52 -5.36
C GLU A 118 1.44 -8.81 -3.88
N PHE A 119 0.89 -7.84 -3.15
CA PHE A 119 0.47 -8.04 -1.77
C PHE A 119 -0.51 -9.20 -1.64
N ARG A 120 -1.55 -9.25 -2.48
CA ARG A 120 -2.55 -10.33 -2.47
C ARG A 120 -1.94 -11.69 -2.79
N ALA A 121 -1.00 -11.76 -3.74
CA ALA A 121 -0.32 -13.00 -4.08
C ALA A 121 0.47 -13.58 -2.89
N VAL A 122 1.04 -12.73 -2.02
CA VAL A 122 1.92 -13.14 -0.92
C VAL A 122 1.20 -13.28 0.43
N PHE A 123 0.23 -12.42 0.69
CA PHE A 123 -0.49 -12.32 1.98
C PHE A 123 -1.93 -12.80 1.93
N GLY A 124 -2.51 -12.99 0.74
CA GLY A 124 -3.90 -13.37 0.54
C GLY A 124 -4.85 -12.17 0.41
N GLU A 125 -6.14 -12.47 0.33
CA GLU A 125 -7.19 -11.46 0.14
C GLU A 125 -7.39 -10.56 1.36
N THR A 126 -7.70 -9.30 1.09
CA THR A 126 -7.97 -8.25 2.09
C THR A 126 -8.86 -7.16 1.49
N ASN A 127 -9.73 -6.58 2.34
CA ASN A 127 -10.61 -5.48 1.93
C ASN A 127 -9.98 -4.10 2.13
N ALA A 128 -8.81 -4.01 2.77
CA ALA A 128 -8.17 -2.74 3.14
C ALA A 128 -7.91 -1.83 1.94
N PHE A 129 -7.42 -2.38 0.83
CA PHE A 129 -7.17 -1.65 -0.43
C PHE A 129 -8.45 -1.04 -1.00
N GLU A 130 -9.52 -1.85 -1.04
CA GLU A 130 -10.81 -1.40 -1.56
C GLU A 130 -11.47 -0.36 -0.65
N ASN A 131 -11.35 -0.54 0.67
CA ASN A 131 -11.85 0.43 1.64
C ASN A 131 -11.15 1.78 1.50
N MET A 132 -9.82 1.81 1.33
CA MET A 132 -9.08 3.05 1.09
C MET A 132 -9.51 3.73 -0.22
N ARG A 133 -9.70 2.98 -1.30
CA ARG A 133 -10.24 3.53 -2.57
C ARG A 133 -11.61 4.14 -2.39
N LYS A 134 -12.52 3.42 -1.73
CA LYS A 134 -13.89 3.90 -1.46
C LYS A 134 -13.88 5.19 -0.65
N ILE A 135 -13.09 5.25 0.42
CA ILE A 135 -12.95 6.47 1.25
C ILE A 135 -12.50 7.65 0.39
N ARG A 136 -11.43 7.49 -0.40
CA ARG A 136 -10.94 8.56 -1.26
C ARG A 136 -11.99 8.95 -2.30
N HIS A 137 -12.69 7.99 -2.89
CA HIS A 137 -13.74 8.26 -3.87
C HIS A 137 -14.93 9.01 -3.25
N GLU A 138 -15.38 8.63 -2.05
CA GLU A 138 -16.46 9.31 -1.33
C GLU A 138 -16.14 10.78 -1.07
N ILE A 139 -14.90 11.09 -0.64
CA ILE A 139 -14.44 12.46 -0.45
C ILE A 139 -14.42 13.22 -1.80
N TRP A 140 -14.02 12.57 -2.88
CA TRP A 140 -13.94 13.17 -4.21
C TRP A 140 -15.35 13.52 -4.73
N VAL A 141 -16.29 12.59 -4.61
CA VAL A 141 -17.71 12.81 -4.96
C VAL A 141 -18.29 13.95 -4.11
N ALA A 142 -18.07 13.92 -2.79
CA ALA A 142 -18.57 14.97 -1.89
C ALA A 142 -18.01 16.36 -2.26
N ALA A 143 -16.72 16.45 -2.57
CA ALA A 143 -16.10 17.70 -3.01
C ALA A 143 -16.69 18.20 -4.34
N HIS A 144 -16.90 17.32 -5.31
CA HIS A 144 -17.58 17.66 -6.57
C HIS A 144 -19.02 18.14 -6.33
N MET A 145 -19.79 17.46 -5.48
CA MET A 145 -21.16 17.86 -5.17
C MET A 145 -21.23 19.25 -4.52
N ILE A 146 -20.28 19.57 -3.63
CA ILE A 146 -20.15 20.92 -3.06
C ILE A 146 -19.88 21.95 -4.14
N VAL A 147 -18.89 21.69 -5.00
CA VAL A 147 -18.47 22.57 -6.11
C VAL A 147 -19.59 22.83 -7.11
N SER A 148 -20.41 21.82 -7.39
CA SER A 148 -21.60 21.95 -8.24
C SER A 148 -22.78 22.65 -7.55
N GLY A 149 -22.67 23.02 -6.27
CA GLY A 149 -23.75 23.68 -5.51
C GLY A 149 -24.85 22.73 -5.04
N GLY A 150 -24.55 21.44 -4.87
CA GLY A 150 -25.46 20.41 -4.39
C GLY A 150 -25.69 20.45 -2.87
N ARG A 151 -25.61 19.29 -2.21
CA ARG A 151 -25.91 19.14 -0.76
C ARG A 151 -24.74 19.59 0.11
N VAL A 152 -24.46 20.90 0.08
CA VAL A 152 -23.25 21.48 0.68
C VAL A 152 -23.10 21.11 2.16
N LYS A 153 -24.18 21.05 2.95
CA LYS A 153 -24.09 20.81 4.40
C LYS A 153 -23.73 19.34 4.71
N GLU A 154 -24.36 18.40 4.03
CA GLU A 154 -24.18 16.96 4.21
C GLU A 154 -22.81 16.53 3.68
N ASP A 155 -22.47 16.96 2.46
CA ASP A 155 -21.22 16.56 1.80
C ASP A 155 -20.00 17.19 2.50
N ARG A 156 -20.18 18.32 3.19
CA ARG A 156 -19.15 18.97 4.02
C ARG A 156 -18.72 18.12 5.22
N MET A 157 -19.62 17.29 5.78
CA MET A 157 -19.27 16.36 6.86
C MET A 157 -18.39 15.21 6.38
N ILE A 158 -18.38 14.92 5.08
CA ILE A 158 -17.52 13.89 4.49
C ILE A 158 -16.11 14.47 4.26
N ILE A 159 -16.03 15.67 3.67
CA ILE A 159 -14.73 16.29 3.36
C ILE A 159 -13.99 16.80 4.60
N TRP A 160 -14.65 17.06 5.72
CA TRP A 160 -13.99 17.55 6.95
C TRP A 160 -14.11 16.58 8.11
N PRO A 161 -13.08 16.53 8.99
CA PRO A 161 -13.14 15.72 10.19
C PRO A 161 -14.25 16.23 11.12
N THR A 162 -15.12 15.32 11.54
CA THR A 162 -16.26 15.60 12.44
C THR A 162 -15.95 15.35 13.92
N GLY A 163 -14.67 15.21 14.27
CA GLY A 163 -14.20 14.99 15.64
C GLY A 163 -13.84 13.53 15.91
N LYS A 164 -14.14 13.04 17.13
CA LYS A 164 -13.77 11.69 17.58
C LYS A 164 -14.59 10.57 16.92
N ASP A 165 -15.82 10.85 16.53
CA ASP A 165 -16.76 9.88 15.94
C ASP A 165 -16.78 9.94 14.41
N ASP A 166 -15.66 10.37 13.79
CA ASP A 166 -15.55 10.52 12.35
C ASP A 166 -15.41 9.15 11.66
N GLU A 167 -16.48 8.71 11.00
CA GLU A 167 -16.59 7.39 10.38
C GLU A 167 -15.53 7.16 9.28
N ILE A 168 -15.12 8.22 8.57
CA ILE A 168 -14.05 8.14 7.57
C ILE A 168 -12.70 7.84 8.24
N ASN A 169 -12.36 8.55 9.32
CA ASN A 169 -11.14 8.30 10.09
C ASN A 169 -11.13 6.89 10.67
N LYS A 170 -12.25 6.43 11.21
CA LYS A 170 -12.39 5.07 11.73
C LYS A 170 -12.14 4.03 10.64
N ARG A 171 -12.79 4.16 9.48
CA ARG A 171 -12.59 3.24 8.35
C ARG A 171 -11.16 3.26 7.80
N MET A 172 -10.48 4.41 7.82
CA MET A 172 -9.06 4.49 7.47
C MET A 172 -8.20 3.75 8.48
N ASP A 173 -8.42 3.98 9.78
CA ASP A 173 -7.67 3.33 10.86
C ASP A 173 -7.89 1.81 10.83
N ASP A 174 -9.11 1.35 10.58
CA ASP A 174 -9.44 -0.07 10.42
C ASP A 174 -8.68 -0.70 9.23
N ALA A 175 -8.62 0.00 8.08
CA ALA A 175 -7.88 -0.48 6.92
C ALA A 175 -6.36 -0.54 7.16
N VAL A 176 -5.79 0.44 7.87
CA VAL A 176 -4.37 0.41 8.28
C VAL A 176 -4.12 -0.76 9.25
N ALA A 177 -4.97 -0.91 10.26
CA ALA A 177 -4.85 -1.98 11.25
C ALA A 177 -4.96 -3.37 10.62
N GLU A 178 -5.81 -3.55 9.61
CA GLU A 178 -5.91 -4.79 8.84
C GLU A 178 -4.58 -5.15 8.16
N ILE A 179 -3.97 -4.20 7.44
CA ILE A 179 -2.66 -4.39 6.78
C ILE A 179 -1.56 -4.65 7.80
N GLU A 180 -1.50 -3.88 8.88
CA GLU A 180 -0.52 -4.09 9.95
C GLU A 180 -0.66 -5.50 10.54
N LYS A 181 -1.88 -5.94 10.83
CA LYS A 181 -2.13 -7.29 11.36
C LYS A 181 -1.61 -8.39 10.43
N MET A 182 -1.76 -8.24 9.12
CA MET A 182 -1.25 -9.20 8.13
C MET A 182 0.29 -9.18 8.03
N CYS A 183 0.90 -8.00 8.13
CA CYS A 183 2.34 -7.80 7.99
C CYS A 183 3.13 -8.16 9.26
N GLN A 184 2.56 -7.93 10.44
CA GLN A 184 3.25 -8.08 11.74
C GLN A 184 3.93 -9.45 11.98
N PRO A 185 3.32 -10.60 11.63
CA PRO A 185 3.98 -11.90 11.82
C PRO A 185 5.31 -12.01 11.07
N VAL A 186 5.39 -11.48 9.84
CA VAL A 186 6.62 -11.50 9.03
C VAL A 186 7.64 -10.54 9.61
N LEU A 187 7.19 -9.33 10.01
CA LEU A 187 8.07 -8.30 10.54
C LEU A 187 8.71 -8.69 11.88
N ARG A 188 8.00 -9.42 12.73
CA ARG A 188 8.52 -9.92 14.02
C ARG A 188 9.43 -11.14 13.88
N GLY A 189 9.23 -11.95 12.82
CA GLY A 189 10.05 -13.14 12.56
C GLY A 189 11.53 -12.84 12.35
N ASN A 190 11.88 -11.60 11.96
CA ASN A 190 13.24 -11.17 11.67
C ASN A 190 14.05 -10.68 12.90
N ARG A 191 13.56 -10.93 14.14
CA ARG A 191 14.22 -10.49 15.39
C ARG A 191 14.92 -11.60 16.17
N LYS A 192 15.15 -12.77 15.57
CA LYS A 192 15.88 -13.88 16.19
C LYS A 192 17.28 -13.97 15.62
#